data_AF-A0A7K2XIP1-F1
#
_entry.id   AF-A0A7K2XIP1-F1
#
_cell.length_a   1.000
_cell.length_b   1.000
_cell.length_c   1.000
_cell.angle_alpha   90.00
_cell.angle_beta   90.00
_cell.angle_gamma   90.00
#
_symmetry.space_group_name_H-M   'P 1'
#
loop_
_entity.id
_entity.type
_entity.pdbx_description
1 polymer ?
#
loop_
_entity_poly.entity_id
_entity_poly.type
_entity_poly.pdbx_seq_one_letter_code
_entity_poly.pdbx_strand_id
1 'polypeptide(L)'
;MIEAVGLTKRYGAKTAVYDLSFRVRPGVVTGFLGPNGSGKSTTMRMILGLDRPSAGHVTIGGHPFRQLPNAPRQVGALLDAKAVHGGRSARSHLLSLAQLAGIPAQRVDEVLGVVGLQDVAKRRSKGFSLGMGQRLGIAAALLGDPQVLLFDEPVNGLDPEGILWVRNLMKKLAAEGRTVFVSSHLMSEMALTADHLIVIGRGQLLADMSVKDFISANSADFARVRTPGTEPAQREKLTAVLTEAGGQVLSEPDGALRVTGLPLPRISDLAHDADVRLWELSPHQASLEEAYMRLTQGAVDYRSTDDRLAHLQPPLQPGQPGYGVPPQPAVQDVPQQGWYAPPPPGQNPYATAPQAPGA
;
A
#
# COMPACT_ATOMS: atom_id res chain seq x y z
N MET A 1 -17.94 9.76 -12.19
CA MET A 1 -17.05 9.12 -13.17
C MET A 1 -15.94 10.07 -13.54
N ILE A 2 -14.70 9.57 -13.67
CA ILE A 2 -13.56 10.30 -14.23
C ILE A 2 -13.20 9.63 -15.56
N GLU A 3 -12.90 10.42 -16.58
CA GLU A 3 -12.45 9.92 -17.88
C GLU A 3 -11.20 10.67 -18.33
N ALA A 4 -10.14 9.92 -18.63
CA ALA A 4 -8.89 10.42 -19.17
C ALA A 4 -8.71 9.84 -20.58
N VAL A 5 -8.43 10.71 -21.57
CA VAL A 5 -8.23 10.31 -22.97
C VAL A 5 -6.96 10.95 -23.52
N GLY A 6 -6.00 10.09 -23.90
CA GLY A 6 -4.73 10.46 -24.49
C GLY A 6 -3.90 11.44 -23.64
N LEU A 7 -4.01 11.37 -22.32
CA LEU A 7 -3.37 12.33 -21.43
C LEU A 7 -1.85 12.26 -21.58
N THR A 8 -1.27 13.38 -21.98
CA THR A 8 0.18 13.54 -22.06
C THR A 8 0.61 14.75 -21.28
N LYS A 9 1.68 14.63 -20.49
CA LYS A 9 2.30 15.74 -19.77
C LYS A 9 3.81 15.75 -19.97
N ARG A 10 4.30 16.87 -20.51
CA ARG A 10 5.73 17.16 -20.67
C ARG A 10 6.12 18.33 -19.77
N TYR A 11 7.26 18.19 -19.11
CA TYR A 11 7.96 19.25 -18.37
C TYR A 11 9.31 19.48 -19.06
N GLY A 12 9.38 20.49 -19.92
CA GLY A 12 10.53 20.69 -20.81
C GLY A 12 10.76 19.45 -21.67
N ALA A 13 11.97 18.87 -21.58
CA ALA A 13 12.33 17.65 -22.30
C ALA A 13 11.78 16.35 -21.66
N LYS A 14 11.38 16.37 -20.39
CA LYS A 14 10.93 15.17 -19.67
C LYS A 14 9.45 14.92 -19.90
N THR A 15 9.09 13.76 -20.43
CA THR A 15 7.69 13.31 -20.49
C THR A 15 7.35 12.56 -19.20
N ALA A 16 6.44 13.11 -18.40
CA ALA A 16 6.02 12.50 -17.12
C ALA A 16 4.84 11.55 -17.29
N VAL A 17 3.96 11.83 -18.25
CA VAL A 17 2.81 11.00 -18.62
C VAL A 17 2.71 11.01 -20.15
N TYR A 18 2.48 9.87 -20.76
CA TYR A 18 2.42 9.71 -22.21
C TYR A 18 1.21 8.86 -22.60
N ASP A 19 0.33 9.46 -23.40
CA ASP A 19 -0.84 8.81 -24.00
C ASP A 19 -1.71 7.97 -23.03
N LEU A 20 -1.90 8.48 -21.82
CA LEU A 20 -2.61 7.75 -20.76
C LEU A 20 -4.13 7.88 -20.92
N SER A 21 -4.80 6.76 -21.16
CA SER A 21 -6.26 6.68 -21.30
C SER A 21 -6.84 5.67 -20.31
N PHE A 22 -7.83 6.07 -19.51
CA PHE A 22 -8.51 5.18 -18.55
C PHE A 22 -9.84 5.79 -18.08
N ARG A 23 -10.65 4.96 -17.42
CA ARG A 23 -11.93 5.37 -16.83
C ARG A 23 -12.03 4.95 -15.36
N VAL A 24 -12.50 5.87 -14.52
CA VAL A 24 -12.82 5.58 -13.12
C VAL A 24 -14.33 5.60 -12.96
N ARG A 25 -14.90 4.42 -12.70
CA ARG A 25 -16.36 4.21 -12.63
C ARG A 25 -16.89 4.56 -11.23
N PRO A 26 -18.14 5.07 -11.12
CA PRO A 26 -18.84 5.18 -9.85
C PRO A 26 -19.14 3.79 -9.28
N GLY A 27 -19.33 3.69 -7.96
CA GLY A 27 -19.72 2.44 -7.30
C GLY A 27 -18.57 1.49 -6.98
N VAL A 28 -17.34 1.86 -7.34
CA VAL A 28 -16.17 0.97 -7.32
C VAL A 28 -14.97 1.72 -6.78
N VAL A 29 -14.16 1.08 -5.95
CA VAL A 29 -12.85 1.63 -5.55
C VAL A 29 -11.83 1.29 -6.63
N THR A 30 -11.31 2.33 -7.30
CA THR A 30 -10.27 2.17 -8.32
C THR A 30 -8.91 2.56 -7.76
N GLY A 31 -8.03 1.57 -7.69
CA GLY A 31 -6.62 1.72 -7.32
C GLY A 31 -5.76 2.22 -8.47
N PHE A 32 -4.84 3.11 -8.18
CA PHE A 32 -3.86 3.66 -9.11
C PHE A 32 -2.45 3.32 -8.65
N LEU A 33 -1.84 2.35 -9.32
CA LEU A 33 -0.57 1.75 -8.94
C LEU A 33 0.53 2.11 -9.93
N GLY A 34 1.76 2.14 -9.44
CA GLY A 34 2.94 2.41 -10.25
C GLY A 34 4.13 2.80 -9.40
N PRO A 35 5.37 2.73 -9.93
CA PRO A 35 6.54 3.02 -9.12
C PRO A 35 6.62 4.51 -8.79
N ASN A 36 7.55 4.89 -7.91
CA ASN A 36 7.86 6.30 -7.71
C ASN A 36 8.33 6.92 -9.03
N GLY A 37 7.80 8.10 -9.34
CA GLY A 37 8.08 8.78 -10.60
C GLY A 37 7.33 8.25 -11.82
N SER A 38 6.38 7.32 -11.66
CA SER A 38 5.60 6.78 -12.78
C SER A 38 4.59 7.76 -13.39
N GLY A 39 4.35 8.90 -12.75
CA GLY A 39 3.38 9.90 -13.19
C GLY A 39 2.09 9.97 -12.36
N LYS A 40 1.94 9.19 -11.28
CA LYS A 40 0.71 9.14 -10.46
C LYS A 40 0.20 10.51 -10.01
N SER A 41 1.02 11.24 -9.24
CA SER A 41 0.64 12.56 -8.73
C SER A 41 0.47 13.59 -9.86
N THR A 42 1.23 13.48 -10.95
CA THR A 42 1.04 14.32 -12.15
C THR A 42 -0.34 14.08 -12.77
N THR A 43 -0.75 12.83 -12.94
CA THR A 43 -2.08 12.48 -13.45
C THR A 43 -3.19 12.98 -12.53
N MET A 44 -3.06 12.80 -11.20
CA MET A 44 -4.04 13.31 -10.23
C MET A 44 -4.16 14.84 -10.27
N ARG A 45 -3.03 15.56 -10.37
CA ARG A 45 -3.03 17.02 -10.55
C ARG A 45 -3.68 17.46 -11.86
N MET A 46 -3.51 16.69 -12.94
CA MET A 46 -4.20 16.96 -14.20
C MET A 46 -5.72 16.76 -14.10
N ILE A 47 -6.19 15.71 -13.42
CA ILE A 47 -7.63 15.48 -13.19
C ILE A 47 -8.27 16.68 -12.49
N LEU A 48 -7.59 17.26 -11.49
CA LEU A 48 -8.05 18.42 -10.72
C LEU A 48 -7.76 19.77 -11.41
N GLY A 49 -7.23 19.75 -12.63
CA GLY A 49 -6.89 20.96 -13.37
C GLY A 49 -5.80 21.83 -12.74
N LEU A 50 -5.03 21.28 -11.80
CA LEU A 50 -3.87 21.94 -11.19
C LEU A 50 -2.69 21.98 -12.17
N ASP A 51 -2.55 20.92 -12.96
CA ASP A 51 -1.64 20.88 -14.10
C ASP A 51 -2.43 20.79 -15.41
N ARG A 52 -2.03 21.58 -16.41
CA ARG A 52 -2.62 21.48 -17.75
C ARG A 52 -1.95 20.34 -18.54
N PRO A 53 -2.72 19.41 -19.15
CA PRO A 53 -2.16 18.42 -20.07
C PRO A 53 -1.46 19.11 -21.25
N SER A 54 -0.35 18.53 -21.71
CA SER A 54 0.32 18.93 -22.95
C SER A 54 -0.46 18.44 -24.18
N ALA A 55 -1.12 17.29 -24.09
CA ALA A 55 -2.08 16.78 -25.06
C ALA A 55 -3.13 15.89 -24.34
N GLY A 56 -4.21 15.58 -25.05
CA GLY A 56 -5.35 14.85 -24.50
C GLY A 56 -6.23 15.71 -23.60
N HIS A 57 -7.20 15.07 -22.94
CA HIS A 57 -8.13 15.73 -22.03
C HIS A 57 -8.56 14.81 -20.90
N VAL A 58 -9.09 15.44 -19.84
CA VAL A 58 -9.63 14.76 -18.67
C VAL A 58 -10.90 15.44 -18.21
N THR A 59 -11.90 14.64 -17.88
CA THR A 59 -13.21 15.11 -17.44
C THR A 59 -13.67 14.38 -16.18
N ILE A 60 -14.54 15.05 -15.45
CA ILE A 60 -15.24 14.53 -14.29
C ILE A 60 -16.73 14.77 -14.55
N GLY A 61 -17.50 13.70 -14.67
CA GLY A 61 -18.91 13.79 -15.07
C GLY A 61 -19.12 14.47 -16.43
N GLY A 62 -18.19 14.31 -17.37
CA GLY A 62 -18.25 14.91 -18.71
C GLY A 62 -17.69 16.32 -18.81
N HIS A 63 -17.31 16.97 -17.70
CA HIS A 63 -16.76 18.33 -17.72
C HIS A 63 -15.31 18.38 -17.21
N PRO A 64 -14.42 19.21 -17.79
CA PRO A 64 -13.14 19.54 -17.16
C PRO A 64 -13.36 20.13 -15.75
N PHE A 65 -12.49 19.82 -14.80
CA PHE A 65 -12.64 20.28 -13.40
C PHE A 65 -12.89 21.79 -13.27
N ARG A 66 -12.18 22.61 -14.06
CA ARG A 66 -12.30 24.07 -14.04
C ARG A 66 -13.65 24.59 -14.53
N GLN A 67 -14.44 23.76 -15.21
CA GLN A 67 -15.77 24.09 -15.73
C GLN A 67 -16.90 23.54 -14.85
N LEU A 68 -16.58 22.82 -13.77
CA LEU A 68 -17.59 22.32 -12.84
C LEU A 68 -18.19 23.47 -12.01
N PRO A 69 -19.53 23.60 -11.97
CA PRO A 69 -20.17 24.58 -11.10
C PRO A 69 -19.94 24.21 -9.63
N ASN A 70 -19.25 25.08 -8.88
CA ASN A 70 -18.87 24.81 -7.49
C ASN A 70 -18.12 23.47 -7.32
N ALA A 71 -17.00 23.32 -8.04
CA ALA A 71 -16.17 22.12 -8.05
C ALA A 71 -15.88 21.51 -6.65
N PRO A 72 -15.61 22.29 -5.57
CA PRO A 72 -15.37 21.72 -4.23
C PRO A 72 -16.53 20.93 -3.63
N ARG A 73 -17.77 21.10 -4.12
CA ARG A 73 -18.92 20.29 -3.71
C ARG A 73 -19.09 19.02 -4.53
N GLN A 74 -18.48 18.96 -5.71
CA GLN A 74 -18.61 17.81 -6.61
C GLN A 74 -17.42 16.85 -6.49
N VAL A 75 -16.25 17.40 -6.16
CA VAL A 75 -14.98 16.68 -6.15
C VAL A 75 -14.24 16.98 -4.85
N GLY A 76 -13.98 15.94 -4.07
CA GLY A 76 -13.10 15.97 -2.92
C GLY A 76 -11.74 15.40 -3.27
N ALA A 77 -10.67 16.06 -2.82
CA ALA A 77 -9.32 15.60 -3.11
C ALA A 77 -8.39 15.74 -1.91
N LEU A 78 -7.55 14.73 -1.72
CA LEU A 78 -6.40 14.73 -0.83
C LEU A 78 -5.17 14.42 -1.68
N LEU A 79 -4.37 15.43 -2.02
CA LEU A 79 -3.14 15.25 -2.80
C LEU A 79 -1.87 15.31 -1.95
N ASP A 80 -1.93 16.01 -0.82
CA ASP A 80 -0.82 16.13 0.12
C ASP A 80 -1.38 16.24 1.53
N ALA A 81 -0.98 15.29 2.39
CA ALA A 81 -1.31 15.27 3.81
C ALA A 81 -0.90 16.55 4.55
N LYS A 82 0.12 17.24 4.04
CA LYS A 82 0.68 18.46 4.63
C LYS A 82 0.02 19.74 4.13
N ALA A 83 -0.97 19.66 3.24
CA ALA A 83 -1.69 20.82 2.71
C ALA A 83 -2.63 21.51 3.73
N VAL A 84 -2.41 21.30 5.03
CA VAL A 84 -3.17 21.91 6.12
C VAL A 84 -2.41 23.13 6.65
N HIS A 85 -3.12 24.23 6.85
CA HIS A 85 -2.51 25.43 7.43
C HIS A 85 -2.22 25.23 8.93
N GLY A 86 -0.94 24.96 9.26
CA GLY A 86 -0.47 24.66 10.62
C GLY A 86 -0.81 25.68 11.72
N GLY A 87 -1.05 26.94 11.34
CA GLY A 87 -1.39 28.02 12.29
C GLY A 87 -2.84 27.99 12.76
N ARG A 88 -3.73 27.30 12.05
CA ARG A 88 -5.17 27.23 12.35
C ARG A 88 -5.51 26.00 13.17
N SER A 89 -6.61 26.06 13.92
CA SER A 89 -7.21 24.85 14.48
C SER A 89 -7.78 23.96 13.37
N ALA A 90 -7.94 22.67 13.62
CA ALA A 90 -8.55 21.75 12.66
C ALA A 90 -9.93 22.25 12.20
N ARG A 91 -10.78 22.67 13.14
CA ARG A 91 -12.10 23.23 12.84
C ARG A 91 -12.01 24.53 12.03
N SER A 92 -11.13 25.45 12.41
CA SER A 92 -10.98 26.73 11.69
C SER A 92 -10.41 26.54 10.28
N HIS A 93 -9.54 25.55 10.08
CA HIS A 93 -9.05 25.18 8.76
C HIS A 93 -10.21 24.69 7.88
N LEU A 94 -10.99 23.70 8.33
CA LEU A 94 -12.13 23.19 7.60
C LEU A 94 -13.22 24.25 7.38
N LEU A 95 -13.50 25.08 8.39
CA LEU A 95 -14.47 26.17 8.27
C LEU A 95 -14.07 27.17 7.17
N SER A 96 -12.78 27.49 7.05
CA SER A 96 -12.30 28.37 5.98
C SER A 96 -12.52 27.77 4.59
N LEU A 97 -12.32 26.46 4.43
CA LEU A 97 -12.63 25.75 3.18
C LEU A 97 -14.14 25.71 2.92
N ALA A 98 -14.93 25.47 3.97
CA ALA A 98 -16.39 25.41 3.89
C ALA A 98 -16.96 26.74 3.38
N GLN A 99 -16.52 27.86 3.96
CA GLN A 99 -16.97 29.19 3.58
C GLN A 99 -16.64 29.54 2.12
N LEU A 100 -15.44 29.18 1.64
CA LEU A 100 -15.05 29.39 0.24
C LEU A 100 -15.92 28.60 -0.76
N ALA A 101 -16.46 27.46 -0.35
CA ALA A 101 -17.34 26.61 -1.14
C ALA A 101 -18.84 26.83 -0.86
N GLY A 102 -19.18 27.80 0.00
CA GLY A 102 -20.54 28.07 0.46
C GLY A 102 -21.16 26.94 1.28
N ILE A 103 -20.36 26.09 1.92
CA ILE A 103 -20.79 24.93 2.72
C ILE A 103 -21.12 25.36 4.15
N PRO A 104 -22.24 24.91 4.75
CA PRO A 104 -22.62 25.27 6.12
C PRO A 104 -21.58 24.84 7.16
N ALA A 105 -21.45 25.63 8.23
CA ALA A 105 -20.52 25.32 9.32
C ALA A 105 -20.84 23.98 10.03
N GLN A 106 -22.11 23.58 10.08
CA GLN A 106 -22.53 22.29 10.63
C GLN A 106 -21.82 21.11 9.97
N ARG A 107 -21.59 21.18 8.65
CA ARG A 107 -20.90 20.14 7.89
C ARG A 107 -19.46 19.94 8.35
N VAL A 108 -18.81 20.98 8.87
CA VAL A 108 -17.45 20.89 9.43
C VAL A 108 -17.43 19.97 10.64
N ASP A 109 -18.40 20.11 11.53
CA ASP A 109 -18.48 19.33 12.77
C ASP A 109 -18.84 17.85 12.47
N GLU A 110 -19.67 17.62 11.45
CA GLU A 110 -19.96 16.28 10.92
C GLU A 110 -18.71 15.56 10.40
N VAL A 111 -17.95 16.19 9.49
CA VAL A 111 -16.77 15.55 8.91
C VAL A 111 -15.65 15.33 9.93
N LEU A 112 -15.53 16.22 10.94
CA LEU A 112 -14.63 16.00 12.07
C LEU A 112 -15.04 14.78 12.89
N GLY A 113 -16.34 14.51 13.01
CA GLY A 113 -16.87 13.29 13.61
C GLY A 113 -16.51 12.04 12.82
N VAL A 114 -16.70 12.07 11.50
CA VAL A 114 -16.38 10.94 10.60
C VAL A 114 -14.92 10.52 10.72
N VAL A 115 -13.99 11.48 10.87
CA VAL A 115 -12.56 11.19 10.95
C VAL A 115 -12.03 11.01 12.39
N GLY A 116 -12.89 11.16 13.40
CA GLY A 116 -12.53 10.99 14.81
C GLY A 116 -11.64 12.11 15.38
N LEU A 117 -11.79 13.34 14.89
CA LEU A 117 -10.98 14.50 15.32
C LEU A 117 -11.77 15.54 16.13
N GLN A 118 -12.97 15.20 16.64
CA GLN A 118 -13.83 16.14 17.37
C GLN A 118 -13.17 16.67 18.65
N ASP A 119 -12.55 15.80 19.45
CA ASP A 119 -11.92 16.19 20.73
C ASP A 119 -10.72 17.14 20.55
N VAL A 120 -10.08 17.06 19.38
CA VAL A 120 -8.92 17.88 19.02
C VAL A 120 -9.27 19.01 18.04
N ALA A 121 -10.55 19.23 17.74
CA ALA A 121 -11.03 20.17 16.72
C ALA A 121 -10.52 21.60 16.95
N LYS A 122 -10.35 22.01 18.21
CA LYS A 122 -9.87 23.35 18.61
C LYS A 122 -8.34 23.45 18.69
N ARG A 123 -7.60 22.32 18.62
CA ARG A 123 -6.13 22.31 18.63
C ARG A 123 -5.57 22.71 17.27
N ARG A 124 -4.42 23.39 17.28
CA ARG A 124 -3.70 23.79 16.07
C ARG A 124 -3.15 22.57 15.33
N SER A 125 -3.31 22.56 14.00
CA SER A 125 -2.89 21.44 13.15
C SER A 125 -1.36 21.26 13.08
N LYS A 126 -0.55 22.29 13.37
CA LYS A 126 0.92 22.14 13.46
C LYS A 126 1.37 21.11 14.51
N GLY A 127 0.55 20.90 15.55
CA GLY A 127 0.84 19.90 16.60
C GLY A 127 0.24 18.52 16.34
N PHE A 128 -0.29 18.27 15.14
CA PHE A 128 -0.89 16.98 14.79
C PHE A 128 0.20 16.00 14.35
N SER A 129 0.00 14.72 14.67
CA SER A 129 0.79 13.64 14.05
C SER A 129 0.49 13.58 12.55
N LEU A 130 1.35 12.88 11.80
CA LEU A 130 1.12 12.65 10.37
C LEU A 130 -0.27 12.03 10.12
N GLY A 131 -0.65 11.01 10.90
CA GLY A 131 -1.97 10.38 10.78
C GLY A 131 -3.15 11.29 11.13
N MET A 132 -3.01 12.16 12.13
CA MET A 132 -4.04 13.18 12.41
C MET A 132 -4.15 14.20 11.28
N GLY A 133 -3.03 14.60 10.66
CA GLY A 133 -2.99 15.45 9.47
C GLY A 133 -3.68 14.77 8.28
N GLN A 134 -3.41 13.49 8.07
CA GLN A 134 -4.04 12.66 7.05
C GLN A 134 -5.57 12.61 7.22
N ARG A 135 -6.04 12.31 8.43
CA ARG A 135 -7.46 12.31 8.81
C ARG A 135 -8.11 13.67 8.55
N LEU A 136 -7.43 14.77 8.90
CA LEU A 136 -7.92 16.11 8.61
C LEU A 136 -7.99 16.41 7.11
N GLY A 137 -7.02 15.93 6.33
CA GLY A 137 -7.06 16.00 4.87
C GLY A 137 -8.22 15.21 4.26
N ILE A 138 -8.52 14.03 4.79
CA ILE A 138 -9.70 13.23 4.41
C ILE A 138 -10.99 14.00 4.77
N ALA A 139 -11.07 14.62 5.95
CA ALA A 139 -12.22 15.44 6.31
C ALA A 139 -12.41 16.63 5.35
N ALA A 140 -11.33 17.26 4.89
CA ALA A 140 -11.39 18.32 3.90
C ALA A 140 -11.92 17.80 2.55
N ALA A 141 -11.51 16.61 2.11
CA ALA A 141 -12.03 15.98 0.91
C ALA A 141 -13.54 15.65 1.01
N LEU A 142 -14.03 15.25 2.19
CA LEU A 142 -15.44 14.90 2.42
C LEU A 142 -16.37 16.10 2.65
N LEU A 143 -15.79 17.29 2.85
CA LEU A 143 -16.51 18.49 3.29
C LEU A 143 -17.67 18.87 2.36
N GLY A 144 -17.44 18.77 1.04
CA GLY A 144 -18.43 19.10 0.01
C GLY A 144 -19.54 18.08 -0.20
N ASP A 145 -19.50 16.95 0.50
CA ASP A 145 -20.27 15.75 0.18
C ASP A 145 -20.16 15.32 -1.30
N PRO A 146 -18.92 15.16 -1.82
CA PRO A 146 -18.70 15.00 -3.25
C PRO A 146 -19.08 13.61 -3.77
N GLN A 147 -19.44 13.57 -5.04
CA GLN A 147 -19.68 12.34 -5.80
C GLN A 147 -18.39 11.71 -6.33
N VAL A 148 -17.30 12.47 -6.36
CA VAL A 148 -15.99 12.03 -6.85
C VAL A 148 -14.93 12.34 -5.80
N LEU A 149 -14.16 11.32 -5.42
CA LEU A 149 -13.12 11.40 -4.41
C LEU A 149 -11.79 10.92 -4.95
N LEU A 150 -10.75 11.74 -4.78
CA LEU A 150 -9.38 11.45 -5.16
C LEU A 150 -8.49 11.44 -3.92
N PHE A 151 -7.75 10.35 -3.72
CA PHE A 151 -6.84 10.20 -2.60
C PHE A 151 -5.44 9.82 -3.09
N ASP A 152 -4.46 10.72 -2.93
CA ASP A 152 -3.05 10.42 -3.16
C ASP A 152 -2.44 9.89 -1.87
N GLU A 153 -2.07 8.60 -1.85
CA GLU A 153 -1.44 7.92 -0.71
C GLU A 153 -2.18 8.10 0.64
N PRO A 154 -3.50 7.80 0.73
CA PRO A 154 -4.31 8.14 1.90
C PRO A 154 -3.92 7.41 3.18
N VAL A 155 -3.19 6.31 3.07
CA VAL A 155 -2.79 5.43 4.16
C VAL A 155 -1.40 5.75 4.73
N ASN A 156 -0.67 6.68 4.09
CA ASN A 156 0.70 6.96 4.48
C ASN A 156 0.79 7.56 5.90
N GLY A 157 1.66 6.99 6.74
CA GLY A 157 1.86 7.46 8.10
C GLY A 157 0.71 7.19 9.07
N LEU A 158 -0.22 6.30 8.70
CA LEU A 158 -1.24 5.76 9.59
C LEU A 158 -0.74 4.50 10.29
N ASP A 159 -1.26 4.28 11.48
CA ASP A 159 -1.17 3.01 12.20
C ASP A 159 -2.10 1.95 11.57
N PRO A 160 -1.95 0.66 11.93
CA PRO A 160 -2.80 -0.40 11.36
C PRO A 160 -4.31 -0.15 11.52
N GLU A 161 -4.72 0.43 12.66
CA GLU A 161 -6.12 0.80 12.89
C GLU A 161 -6.59 1.91 11.92
N GLY A 162 -5.77 2.94 11.72
CA GLY A 162 -6.04 4.01 10.76
C GLY A 162 -6.13 3.50 9.32
N ILE A 163 -5.27 2.57 8.92
CA ILE A 163 -5.32 1.93 7.59
C ILE A 163 -6.64 1.19 7.40
N LEU A 164 -7.04 0.37 8.37
CA LEU A 164 -8.33 -0.35 8.37
C LEU A 164 -9.51 0.63 8.27
N TRP A 165 -9.49 1.72 9.03
CA TRP A 165 -10.52 2.76 8.98
C TRP A 165 -10.61 3.40 7.59
N VAL A 166 -9.48 3.82 7.01
CA VAL A 166 -9.42 4.42 5.68
C VAL A 166 -9.95 3.47 4.59
N ARG A 167 -9.56 2.19 4.65
CA ARG A 167 -10.07 1.15 3.75
C ARG A 167 -11.59 1.02 3.84
N ASN A 168 -12.13 0.90 5.05
CA ASN A 168 -13.56 0.74 5.26
C ASN A 168 -14.33 1.99 4.84
N LEU A 169 -13.77 3.19 5.06
CA LEU A 169 -14.32 4.44 4.58
C LEU A 169 -14.43 4.45 3.05
N MET A 170 -13.34 4.11 2.33
CA MET A 170 -13.36 4.07 0.86
C MET A 170 -14.39 3.07 0.32
N LYS A 171 -14.46 1.87 0.90
CA LYS A 171 -15.44 0.86 0.50
C LYS A 171 -16.88 1.33 0.74
N LYS A 172 -17.13 1.97 1.89
CA LYS A 172 -18.45 2.55 2.20
C LYS A 172 -18.84 3.63 1.18
N LEU A 173 -17.93 4.54 0.88
CA LEU A 173 -18.16 5.62 -0.10
C LEU A 173 -18.44 5.06 -1.50
N ALA A 174 -17.72 4.03 -1.93
CA ALA A 174 -17.99 3.33 -3.18
C ALA A 174 -19.36 2.64 -3.15
N ALA A 175 -19.72 1.96 -2.06
CA ALA A 175 -21.03 1.31 -1.90
C ALA A 175 -22.22 2.30 -1.93
N GLU A 176 -22.00 3.57 -1.57
CA GLU A 176 -22.97 4.67 -1.75
C GLU A 176 -23.11 5.12 -3.21
N GLY A 177 -22.37 4.52 -4.15
CA GLY A 177 -22.38 4.86 -5.58
C GLY A 177 -21.36 5.93 -5.98
N ARG A 178 -20.51 6.39 -5.06
CA ARG A 178 -19.50 7.44 -5.36
C ARG A 178 -18.37 6.89 -6.22
N THR A 179 -17.68 7.78 -6.94
CA THR A 179 -16.44 7.45 -7.67
C THR A 179 -15.25 7.64 -6.72
N VAL A 180 -14.53 6.55 -6.39
CA VAL A 180 -13.36 6.61 -5.48
C VAL A 180 -12.10 6.23 -6.26
N PHE A 181 -11.18 7.17 -6.38
CA PHE A 181 -9.89 6.99 -7.04
C PHE A 181 -8.75 7.16 -6.05
N VAL A 182 -7.98 6.10 -5.82
CA VAL A 182 -6.95 6.06 -4.78
C VAL A 182 -5.61 5.65 -5.36
N SER A 183 -4.55 6.43 -5.13
CA SER A 183 -3.19 5.97 -5.38
C SER A 183 -2.65 5.25 -4.15
N SER A 184 -1.82 4.24 -4.39
CA SER A 184 -0.96 3.72 -3.33
C SER A 184 0.33 3.14 -3.89
N HIS A 185 1.39 3.16 -3.10
CA HIS A 185 2.55 2.30 -3.28
C HIS A 185 2.49 1.02 -2.44
N LEU A 186 1.54 0.93 -1.47
CA LEU A 186 1.34 -0.25 -0.63
C LEU A 186 0.39 -1.23 -1.33
N MET A 187 0.97 -2.20 -2.01
CA MET A 187 0.25 -3.16 -2.85
C MET A 187 -0.65 -4.10 -2.05
N SER A 188 -0.19 -4.54 -0.87
CA SER A 188 -0.99 -5.38 0.04
C SER A 188 -2.31 -4.69 0.44
N GLU A 189 -2.27 -3.40 0.75
CA GLU A 189 -3.49 -2.66 1.11
C GLU A 189 -4.37 -2.37 -0.09
N MET A 190 -3.78 -2.12 -1.26
CA MET A 190 -4.57 -1.95 -2.47
C MET A 190 -5.33 -3.23 -2.83
N ALA A 191 -4.70 -4.39 -2.66
CA ALA A 191 -5.34 -5.69 -2.91
C ALA A 191 -6.59 -5.92 -2.03
N LEU A 192 -6.58 -5.37 -0.81
CA LEU A 192 -7.70 -5.49 0.13
C LEU A 192 -8.76 -4.38 -0.04
N THR A 193 -8.42 -3.28 -0.70
CA THR A 193 -9.24 -2.05 -0.72
C THR A 193 -9.89 -1.79 -2.07
N ALA A 194 -9.16 -1.99 -3.17
CA ALA A 194 -9.65 -1.74 -4.52
C ALA A 194 -10.37 -2.96 -5.10
N ASP A 195 -11.29 -2.69 -6.01
CA ASP A 195 -11.93 -3.72 -6.84
C ASP A 195 -11.32 -3.72 -8.26
N HIS A 196 -10.78 -2.56 -8.67
CA HIS A 196 -10.27 -2.31 -10.00
C HIS A 196 -8.93 -1.59 -9.93
N LEU A 197 -8.01 -1.92 -10.85
CA LEU A 197 -6.66 -1.39 -10.87
C LEU A 197 -6.35 -0.74 -12.20
N ILE A 198 -5.72 0.43 -12.10
CA ILE A 198 -5.02 1.11 -13.18
C ILE A 198 -3.55 1.10 -12.79
N VAL A 199 -2.74 0.34 -13.52
CA VAL A 199 -1.30 0.22 -13.28
C VAL A 199 -0.55 1.02 -14.31
N ILE A 200 0.35 1.89 -13.87
CA ILE A 200 1.18 2.73 -14.73
C ILE A 200 2.67 2.53 -14.48
N GLY A 201 3.46 2.61 -15.54
CA GLY A 201 4.92 2.56 -15.50
C GLY A 201 5.50 3.52 -16.54
N ARG A 202 6.55 4.26 -16.17
CA ARG A 202 7.19 5.27 -17.05
C ARG A 202 6.20 6.22 -17.74
N GLY A 203 5.13 6.63 -17.04
CA GLY A 203 4.13 7.53 -17.57
C GLY A 203 3.08 6.91 -18.49
N GLN A 204 3.09 5.59 -18.69
CA GLN A 204 2.20 4.87 -19.60
C GLN A 204 1.34 3.84 -18.86
N LEU A 205 0.20 3.49 -19.46
CA LEU A 205 -0.69 2.44 -18.96
C LEU A 205 -0.07 1.07 -19.18
N LEU A 206 0.05 0.27 -18.11
CA LEU A 206 0.49 -1.12 -18.17
C LEU A 206 -0.70 -2.09 -18.03
N ALA A 207 -1.69 -1.74 -17.22
CA ALA A 207 -2.91 -2.54 -17.03
C ALA A 207 -4.10 -1.68 -16.59
N ASP A 208 -5.29 -2.08 -17.03
CA ASP A 208 -6.59 -1.52 -16.66
C ASP A 208 -7.58 -2.70 -16.57
N MET A 209 -7.78 -3.24 -15.36
CA MET A 209 -8.57 -4.46 -15.13
C MET A 209 -8.96 -4.64 -13.66
N SER A 210 -9.76 -5.65 -13.33
CA SER A 210 -10.08 -5.97 -11.93
C SER A 210 -8.83 -6.43 -11.17
N VAL A 211 -8.81 -6.26 -9.84
CA VAL A 211 -7.72 -6.78 -8.99
C VAL A 211 -7.56 -8.29 -9.18
N LYS A 212 -8.68 -9.02 -9.23
CA LYS A 212 -8.70 -10.47 -9.39
C LYS A 212 -8.06 -10.89 -10.70
N ASP A 213 -8.47 -10.28 -11.81
CA ASP A 213 -7.94 -10.60 -13.13
C ASP A 213 -6.46 -10.21 -13.23
N PHE A 214 -6.07 -9.09 -12.62
CA PHE A 214 -4.67 -8.67 -12.59
C PHE A 214 -3.78 -9.70 -11.90
N ILE A 215 -4.20 -10.18 -10.74
CA ILE A 215 -3.49 -11.23 -10.01
C ILE A 215 -3.47 -12.48 -10.89
N SER A 216 -4.61 -12.99 -11.35
CA SER A 216 -4.67 -14.22 -12.15
C SER A 216 -3.84 -14.17 -13.45
N ALA A 217 -3.76 -13.01 -14.13
CA ALA A 217 -3.04 -12.88 -15.39
C ALA A 217 -1.51 -12.74 -15.22
N ASN A 218 -1.05 -12.19 -14.09
CA ASN A 218 0.36 -11.87 -13.88
C ASN A 218 1.04 -12.78 -12.84
N SER A 219 0.31 -13.80 -12.40
CA SER A 219 0.71 -14.71 -11.35
C SER A 219 0.71 -16.14 -11.86
N ALA A 220 1.74 -16.89 -11.48
CA ALA A 220 1.73 -18.32 -11.68
C ALA A 220 1.39 -18.91 -10.33
N ASP A 221 0.12 -19.26 -10.14
CA ASP A 221 -0.31 -20.06 -8.99
C ASP A 221 0.56 -21.31 -8.93
N PHE A 222 1.08 -21.60 -7.75
CA PHE A 222 1.88 -22.81 -7.52
C PHE A 222 1.49 -23.46 -6.22
N ALA A 223 1.62 -24.78 -6.15
CA ALA A 223 1.56 -25.48 -4.88
C ALA A 223 2.95 -25.49 -4.26
N ARG A 224 3.03 -25.11 -2.98
CA ARG A 224 4.22 -25.33 -2.16
C ARG A 224 4.07 -26.68 -1.49
N VAL A 225 5.05 -27.56 -1.72
CA VAL A 225 5.04 -28.93 -1.24
C VAL A 225 6.30 -29.20 -0.43
N ARG A 226 6.15 -29.79 0.75
CA ARG A 226 7.28 -30.16 1.62
C ARG A 226 7.18 -31.63 2.01
N THR A 227 8.29 -32.34 1.86
CA THR A 227 8.46 -33.72 2.35
C THR A 227 9.32 -33.72 3.62
N PRO A 228 9.31 -34.79 4.43
CA PRO A 228 10.24 -34.95 5.54
C PRO A 228 11.69 -34.72 5.12
N GLY A 229 12.39 -33.81 5.82
CA GLY A 229 13.78 -33.44 5.50
C GLY A 229 14.81 -34.56 5.74
N THR A 230 14.41 -35.61 6.46
CA THR A 230 15.23 -36.77 6.81
C THR A 230 15.40 -37.76 5.66
N GLU A 231 14.64 -37.64 4.57
CA GLU A 231 14.62 -38.61 3.47
C GLU A 231 14.68 -37.92 2.10
N PRO A 232 15.89 -37.56 1.60
CA PRO A 232 16.05 -36.92 0.28
C PRO A 232 15.45 -37.74 -0.87
N ALA A 233 15.47 -39.07 -0.76
CA ALA A 233 14.90 -39.98 -1.74
C ALA A 233 13.39 -39.78 -1.95
N GLN A 234 12.64 -39.41 -0.89
CA GLN A 234 11.21 -39.11 -1.02
C GLN A 234 10.95 -37.85 -1.84
N ARG A 235 11.81 -36.84 -1.70
CA ARG A 235 11.73 -35.58 -2.48
C ARG A 235 11.99 -35.84 -3.95
N GLU A 236 13.00 -36.65 -4.27
CA GLU A 236 13.34 -37.04 -5.65
C GLU A 236 12.21 -37.87 -6.29
N LYS A 237 11.68 -38.86 -5.55
CA LYS A 237 10.54 -39.67 -5.99
C LYS A 237 9.32 -38.80 -6.30
N LEU A 238 8.98 -37.86 -5.40
CA LEU A 238 7.88 -36.93 -5.61
C LEU A 238 8.10 -36.02 -6.83
N THR A 239 9.31 -35.48 -6.99
CA THR A 239 9.67 -34.64 -8.13
C THR A 239 9.47 -35.38 -9.45
N ALA A 240 9.90 -36.64 -9.52
CA ALA A 240 9.74 -37.48 -10.71
C ALA A 240 8.27 -37.70 -11.06
N VAL A 241 7.45 -38.13 -10.08
CA VAL A 241 6.02 -38.42 -10.29
C VAL A 241 5.24 -37.17 -10.70
N LEU A 242 5.54 -36.02 -10.08
CA LEU A 242 4.90 -34.75 -10.43
C LEU A 242 5.29 -34.27 -11.83
N THR A 243 6.54 -34.46 -12.22
CA THR A 243 7.02 -34.10 -13.56
C THR A 243 6.41 -35.00 -14.64
N GLU A 244 6.32 -36.30 -14.38
CA GLU A 244 5.67 -37.26 -15.28
C GLU A 244 4.18 -36.95 -15.48
N ALA A 245 3.51 -36.48 -14.43
CA ALA A 245 2.12 -36.03 -14.51
C ALA A 245 1.93 -34.68 -15.23
N GLY A 246 3.01 -34.05 -15.72
CA GLY A 246 2.97 -32.78 -16.45
C GLY A 246 3.13 -31.53 -15.58
N GLY A 247 3.46 -31.68 -14.31
CA GLY A 247 3.80 -30.56 -13.43
C GLY A 247 5.22 -30.05 -13.67
N GLN A 248 5.46 -28.75 -13.49
CA GLN A 248 6.82 -28.21 -13.42
C GLN A 248 7.21 -28.08 -11.96
N VAL A 249 8.33 -28.69 -11.58
CA VAL A 249 8.81 -28.73 -10.19
C VAL A 249 10.12 -27.95 -10.10
N LEU A 250 10.19 -27.01 -9.16
CA LEU A 250 11.37 -26.23 -8.84
C LEU A 250 11.69 -26.38 -7.35
N SER A 251 12.96 -26.57 -7.02
CA SER A 251 13.41 -26.64 -5.62
C SER A 251 13.59 -25.23 -5.04
N GLU A 252 13.09 -25.01 -3.83
CA GLU A 252 13.25 -23.78 -3.06
C GLU A 252 14.44 -23.91 -2.07
N PRO A 253 15.09 -22.78 -1.68
CA PRO A 253 16.25 -22.80 -0.78
C PRO A 253 16.00 -23.39 0.60
N ASP A 254 14.75 -23.40 1.08
CA ASP A 254 14.36 -23.96 2.38
C ASP A 254 14.01 -25.47 2.31
N GLY A 255 14.25 -26.10 1.17
CA GLY A 255 14.02 -27.53 0.94
C GLY A 255 12.59 -27.90 0.53
N ALA A 256 11.72 -26.91 0.31
CA ALA A 256 10.40 -27.10 -0.28
C ALA A 256 10.47 -27.25 -1.82
N LEU A 257 9.39 -27.74 -2.42
CA LEU A 257 9.19 -27.83 -3.85
C LEU A 257 8.07 -26.86 -4.26
N ARG A 258 8.32 -26.07 -5.30
CA ARG A 258 7.34 -25.26 -6.01
C ARG A 258 6.83 -26.06 -7.21
N VAL A 259 5.53 -26.33 -7.24
CA VAL A 259 4.88 -27.14 -8.27
C VAL A 259 3.87 -26.29 -9.03
N THR A 260 4.02 -26.14 -10.35
CA THR A 260 3.05 -25.48 -11.23
C THR A 260 2.44 -26.47 -12.21
N GLY A 261 1.29 -26.13 -12.80
CA GLY A 261 0.63 -26.95 -13.83
C GLY A 261 -0.23 -28.11 -13.31
N LEU A 262 -0.25 -28.35 -11.98
CA LEU A 262 -1.08 -29.39 -11.36
C LEU A 262 -1.95 -28.80 -10.24
N PRO A 263 -3.25 -29.18 -10.14
CA PRO A 263 -4.10 -28.77 -9.03
C PRO A 263 -3.74 -29.53 -7.75
N LEU A 264 -3.96 -28.91 -6.58
CA LEU A 264 -3.60 -29.47 -5.28
C LEU A 264 -4.14 -30.90 -5.02
N PRO A 265 -5.42 -31.22 -5.31
CA PRO A 265 -5.92 -32.58 -5.14
C PRO A 265 -5.10 -33.61 -5.93
N ARG A 266 -4.72 -33.28 -7.17
CA ARG A 266 -3.91 -34.17 -8.01
C ARG A 266 -2.51 -34.38 -7.44
N ILE A 267 -1.90 -33.32 -6.88
CA ILE A 267 -0.60 -33.43 -6.20
C ILE A 267 -0.71 -34.34 -4.98
N SER A 268 -1.81 -34.23 -4.21
CA SER A 268 -2.07 -35.10 -3.06
C SER A 268 -2.22 -36.57 -3.47
N ASP A 269 -3.01 -36.85 -4.51
CA ASP A 269 -3.23 -38.21 -5.00
C ASP A 269 -1.92 -38.83 -5.48
N LEU A 270 -1.14 -38.09 -6.28
CA LEU A 270 0.16 -38.54 -6.78
C LEU A 270 1.17 -38.81 -5.66
N ALA A 271 1.17 -37.99 -4.61
CA ALA A 271 2.02 -38.21 -3.44
C ALA A 271 1.58 -39.47 -2.68
N HIS A 272 0.27 -39.68 -2.51
CA HIS A 272 -0.27 -40.88 -1.86
C HIS A 272 0.05 -42.16 -2.63
N ASP A 273 -0.21 -42.19 -3.94
CA ASP A 273 0.05 -43.33 -4.82
C ASP A 273 1.55 -43.69 -4.85
N ALA A 274 2.41 -42.68 -4.69
CA ALA A 274 3.86 -42.84 -4.61
C ALA A 274 4.37 -43.18 -3.19
N ASP A 275 3.50 -43.36 -2.20
CA ASP A 275 3.86 -43.57 -0.78
C ASP A 275 4.81 -42.47 -0.25
N VAL A 276 4.59 -41.23 -0.69
CA VAL A 276 5.33 -40.06 -0.23
C VAL A 276 4.49 -39.28 0.77
N ARG A 277 5.02 -39.15 1.98
CA ARG A 277 4.40 -38.32 3.01
C ARG A 277 4.64 -36.84 2.73
N LEU A 278 3.57 -36.05 2.70
CA LEU A 278 3.64 -34.59 2.65
C LEU A 278 3.58 -34.02 4.09
N TRP A 279 4.51 -33.12 4.41
CA TRP A 279 4.45 -32.24 5.59
C TRP A 279 3.69 -30.96 5.27
N GLU A 280 3.74 -30.52 4.02
CA GLU A 280 3.07 -29.32 3.55
C GLU A 280 2.53 -29.58 2.15
N LEU A 281 1.26 -29.21 1.95
CA LEU A 281 0.64 -29.04 0.63
C LEU A 281 -0.23 -27.80 0.74
N SER A 282 0.33 -26.65 0.37
CA SER A 282 -0.33 -25.36 0.52
C SER A 282 -0.45 -24.67 -0.84
N PRO A 283 -1.59 -24.03 -1.14
CA PRO A 283 -1.69 -23.21 -2.34
C PRO A 283 -0.91 -21.92 -2.09
N HIS A 284 -0.03 -21.58 -3.02
CA HIS A 284 0.56 -20.26 -3.06
C HIS A 284 -0.14 -19.46 -4.15
N GLN A 285 -1.06 -18.62 -3.72
CA GLN A 285 -1.66 -17.59 -4.57
C GLN A 285 -0.70 -16.42 -4.60
N ALA A 286 -0.30 -16.00 -5.79
CA ALA A 286 0.60 -14.87 -5.85
C ALA A 286 -0.10 -13.61 -5.36
N SER A 287 0.69 -12.73 -4.73
CA SER A 287 0.20 -11.47 -4.24
C SER A 287 0.11 -10.44 -5.36
N LEU A 288 -0.65 -9.36 -5.13
CA LEU A 288 -0.67 -8.20 -6.02
C LEU A 288 0.75 -7.60 -6.19
N GLU A 289 1.58 -7.69 -5.15
CA GLU A 289 2.97 -7.25 -5.19
C GLU A 289 3.82 -8.08 -6.15
N GLU A 290 3.72 -9.41 -6.09
CA GLU A 290 4.45 -10.29 -7.00
C GLU A 290 4.02 -10.12 -8.46
N ALA A 291 2.71 -10.06 -8.69
CA ALA A 291 2.11 -9.77 -9.99
C ALA A 291 2.63 -8.46 -10.58
N TYR A 292 2.67 -7.42 -9.74
CA TYR A 292 3.17 -6.11 -10.11
C TYR A 292 4.68 -6.11 -10.40
N MET A 293 5.49 -6.79 -9.58
CA MET A 293 6.94 -6.89 -9.77
C MET A 293 7.27 -7.57 -11.09
N ARG A 294 6.57 -8.64 -11.45
CA ARG A 294 6.72 -9.30 -12.76
C ARG A 294 6.39 -8.36 -13.92
N LEU A 295 5.28 -7.62 -13.82
CA LEU A 295 4.87 -6.68 -14.86
C LEU A 295 5.84 -5.49 -15.01
N THR A 296 6.43 -5.04 -13.89
CA THR A 296 7.30 -3.85 -13.87
C THR A 296 8.80 -4.15 -13.95
N GLN A 297 9.24 -5.42 -13.96
CA GLN A 297 10.65 -5.81 -14.08
C GLN A 297 11.38 -5.17 -15.29
N GLY A 298 10.66 -4.84 -16.37
CA GLY A 298 11.17 -4.11 -17.54
C GLY A 298 11.05 -2.57 -17.50
N ALA A 299 10.35 -2.01 -16.50
CA ALA A 299 9.88 -0.62 -16.47
C ALA A 299 10.43 0.25 -15.31
N VAL A 300 11.31 -0.27 -14.44
CA VAL A 300 11.87 0.50 -13.31
C VAL A 300 13.19 1.19 -13.71
N ASP A 301 13.29 2.50 -13.47
CA ASP A 301 14.48 3.32 -13.82
C ASP A 301 15.57 3.32 -12.73
N TYR A 302 15.24 2.89 -11.51
CA TYR A 302 16.19 2.81 -10.39
C TYR A 302 16.09 1.44 -9.72
N ARG A 303 17.09 0.59 -9.95
CA ARG A 303 17.29 -0.66 -9.21
C ARG A 303 18.26 -0.41 -8.06
N SER A 304 17.87 -0.76 -6.85
CA SER A 304 18.83 -1.06 -5.78
C SER A 304 19.37 -2.46 -6.04
N THR A 305 20.61 -2.56 -6.52
CA THR A 305 21.30 -3.84 -6.74
C THR A 305 22.07 -4.23 -5.49
N ASP A 306 22.01 -5.52 -5.12
CA ASP A 306 22.82 -6.11 -4.03
C ASP A 306 24.32 -5.85 -4.20
N ASP A 307 24.80 -5.67 -5.43
CA ASP A 307 26.19 -5.30 -5.73
C ASP A 307 26.68 -4.10 -4.92
N ARG A 308 25.83 -3.11 -4.64
CA ARG A 308 26.25 -1.92 -3.88
C ARG A 308 26.52 -2.17 -2.40
N LEU A 309 25.97 -3.25 -1.84
CA LEU A 309 26.26 -3.69 -0.47
C LEU A 309 27.67 -4.31 -0.39
N ALA A 310 28.12 -5.01 -1.43
CA ALA A 310 29.47 -5.57 -1.50
C ALA A 310 30.55 -4.48 -1.55
N HIS A 311 30.24 -3.30 -2.11
CA HIS A 311 31.17 -2.16 -2.21
C HIS A 311 31.31 -1.34 -0.92
N LEU A 312 30.54 -1.64 0.13
CA LEU A 312 30.67 -1.03 1.46
C LEU A 312 31.56 -1.84 2.41
N GLN A 313 32.04 -3.02 1.99
CA GLN A 313 33.02 -3.79 2.75
C GLN A 313 34.42 -3.18 2.52
N PRO A 314 35.14 -2.77 3.58
CA PRO A 314 36.52 -2.32 3.43
C PRO A 314 37.35 -3.44 2.78
N PRO A 315 38.21 -3.15 1.80
CA PRO A 315 39.09 -4.16 1.25
C PRO A 315 39.98 -4.72 2.37
N LEU A 316 40.02 -6.05 2.50
CA LEU A 316 41.00 -6.74 3.33
C LEU A 316 42.39 -6.44 2.75
N GLN A 317 43.13 -5.55 3.40
CA GLN A 317 44.50 -5.22 3.00
C GLN A 317 45.43 -6.40 3.32
N PRO A 318 46.14 -6.97 2.34
CA PRO A 318 47.16 -7.98 2.62
C PRO A 318 48.43 -7.28 3.11
N GLY A 319 48.81 -7.50 4.38
CA GLY A 319 50.19 -7.32 4.84
C GLY A 319 50.51 -6.08 5.68
N GLN A 320 49.82 -5.87 6.82
CA GLN A 320 50.40 -5.04 7.90
C GLN A 320 50.73 -5.91 9.13
N PRO A 321 51.94 -5.79 9.71
CA PRO A 321 52.32 -6.49 10.93
C PRO A 321 51.42 -6.03 12.09
N GLY A 322 50.94 -7.02 12.86
CA GLY A 322 49.86 -6.86 13.83
C GLY A 322 50.12 -5.79 14.88
N TYR A 323 49.22 -4.81 14.95
CA TYR A 323 48.93 -4.15 16.22
C TYR A 323 48.14 -5.13 17.08
N GLY A 324 48.69 -5.41 18.27
CA GLY A 324 48.14 -6.38 19.22
C GLY A 324 46.67 -6.12 19.53
N VAL A 325 45.96 -7.23 19.73
CA VAL A 325 44.59 -7.26 20.25
C VAL A 325 44.55 -6.40 21.51
N PRO A 326 43.74 -5.32 21.58
CA PRO A 326 43.52 -4.65 22.85
C PRO A 326 42.87 -5.66 23.80
N PRO A 327 43.33 -5.76 25.07
CA PRO A 327 42.78 -6.73 26.00
C PRO A 327 41.26 -6.55 26.08
N GLN A 328 40.54 -7.65 25.86
CA GLN A 328 39.11 -7.72 26.06
C GLN A 328 38.82 -7.25 27.50
N PRO A 329 37.92 -6.28 27.74
CA PRO A 329 37.46 -6.02 29.08
C PRO A 329 36.86 -7.33 29.62
N ALA A 330 37.33 -7.75 30.79
CA ALA A 330 36.82 -8.95 31.45
C ALA A 330 35.30 -8.83 31.57
N VAL A 331 34.61 -9.70 30.84
CA VAL A 331 33.16 -9.87 30.96
C VAL A 331 32.94 -10.45 32.36
N GLN A 332 32.43 -9.64 33.28
CA GLN A 332 31.96 -10.16 34.56
C GLN A 332 30.78 -11.09 34.25
N ASP A 333 30.85 -12.33 34.74
CA ASP A 333 29.74 -13.27 34.71
C ASP A 333 28.54 -12.65 35.45
N VAL A 334 27.61 -12.11 34.66
CA VAL A 334 26.29 -11.73 35.17
C VAL A 334 25.51 -13.05 35.29
N PRO A 335 25.07 -13.46 36.49
CA PRO A 335 24.26 -14.66 36.63
C PRO A 335 22.99 -14.49 35.78
N GLN A 336 22.73 -15.45 34.88
CA GLN A 336 21.50 -15.53 34.11
C GLN A 336 20.31 -15.71 35.06
N GLN A 337 19.75 -14.59 35.54
CA GLN A 337 18.41 -14.58 36.13
C GLN A 337 17.38 -14.43 35.00
N GLY A 338 16.31 -15.21 35.15
CA GLY A 338 15.34 -15.56 34.12
C GLY A 338 14.81 -14.43 33.25
N TRP A 339 14.48 -14.81 32.02
CA TRP A 339 13.63 -14.07 31.10
C TRP A 339 12.46 -13.39 31.82
N TYR A 340 12.33 -12.09 31.63
CA TYR A 340 11.17 -11.32 32.08
C TYR A 340 9.97 -11.73 31.21
N ALA A 341 9.09 -12.57 31.74
CA ALA A 341 7.80 -12.81 31.12
C ALA A 341 6.96 -11.52 31.17
N PRO A 342 6.29 -11.11 30.09
CA PRO A 342 5.38 -9.97 30.16
C PRO A 342 4.25 -10.26 31.16
N PRO A 343 3.82 -9.27 31.97
CA PRO A 343 2.76 -9.48 32.93
C PRO A 343 1.43 -9.81 32.22
N PRO A 344 0.55 -10.61 32.85
CA PRO A 344 -0.76 -10.91 32.28
C PRO A 344 -1.60 -9.64 32.08
N PRO A 345 -2.45 -9.59 31.04
CA PRO A 345 -3.24 -8.41 30.72
C PRO A 345 -4.15 -8.03 31.89
N GLY A 346 -4.02 -6.80 32.40
CA GLY A 346 -4.89 -6.23 33.44
C GLY A 346 -4.19 -5.51 34.59
N GLN A 347 -2.86 -5.58 34.71
CA GLN A 347 -2.12 -4.82 35.73
C GLN A 347 -1.27 -3.74 35.07
N ASN A 348 -1.66 -2.48 35.26
CA ASN A 348 -0.88 -1.33 34.82
C ASN A 348 0.18 -0.99 35.89
N PRO A 349 1.49 -1.16 35.64
CA PRO A 349 2.53 -0.91 36.63
C PRO A 349 2.74 0.58 36.95
N TYR A 350 1.98 1.49 36.32
CA TYR A 350 2.01 2.94 36.54
C TYR A 350 0.76 3.48 37.26
N ALA A 351 -0.08 2.62 37.85
CA ALA A 351 -1.22 3.09 38.64
C ALA A 351 -0.73 3.75 39.95
N THR A 352 -0.82 5.09 40.00
CA THR A 352 -0.61 5.87 41.23
C THR A 352 -1.69 5.53 42.26
N ALA A 353 -1.28 5.25 43.49
CA ALA A 353 -2.18 4.93 44.60
C ALA A 353 -3.16 6.09 44.89
N PRO A 354 -4.42 5.81 45.27
CA PRO A 354 -5.35 6.85 45.70
C PRO A 354 -4.90 7.47 47.03
N GLN A 355 -4.88 8.80 47.09
CA GLN A 355 -4.65 9.55 48.32
C GLN A 355 -5.77 9.28 49.32
N ALA A 356 -5.40 8.97 50.57
CA ALA A 356 -6.33 8.83 51.68
C ALA A 356 -6.98 10.19 52.03
N PRO A 357 -8.25 10.21 52.51
CA PRO A 357 -8.89 11.45 52.94
C PRO A 357 -8.34 11.88 54.30
N GLY A 358 -7.79 13.10 54.35
CA GLY A 358 -7.43 13.77 55.60
C GLY A 358 -8.65 14.38 56.27
N ALA A 359 -8.73 14.16 57.60
CA ALA A 359 -9.69 14.75 58.54
C ALA A 359 -9.39 16.23 58.84
#